data_AF-A0A5D2T795-F1
#
_entry.id   AF-A0A5D2T795-F1
#
_cell.length_a   1.000
_cell.length_b   1.000
_cell.length_c   1.000
_cell.angle_alpha   90.00
_cell.angle_beta   90.00
_cell.angle_gamma   90.00
#
_symmetry.space_group_name_H-M   'P 1'
#
loop_
_entity.id
_entity.type
_entity.pdbx_description
1 polymer ?
#
loop_
_entity_poly.entity_id
_entity_poly.type
_entity_poly.pdbx_seq_one_letter_code
_entity_poly.pdbx_strand_id
1 'polypeptide(L)'
;MNVSEDESQLSAIARQGSGSACRSLFGGYVKWITGKEDDGSDSLAVQLVDEKHWEDLFIIIVLERCRGIELQSFWAYVHAIFSHDTQANLEMSFGCSQTMTLGRD
;
A
#
# COMPACT_ATOMS: atom_id res chain seq x y z
N MET A 1 -18.50 -9.11 17.71
CA MET A 1 -18.91 -7.72 17.44
C MET A 1 -19.73 -7.76 16.16
N ASN A 2 -20.98 -7.29 16.19
CA ASN A 2 -21.87 -7.29 15.02
C ASN A 2 -22.08 -5.83 14.61
N VAL A 3 -21.08 -5.27 13.93
CA VAL A 3 -21.10 -3.87 13.49
C VAL A 3 -21.78 -3.83 12.12
N SER A 4 -22.87 -3.08 11.99
CA SER A 4 -23.63 -2.92 10.75
C SER A 4 -23.12 -1.73 9.92
N GLU A 5 -21.80 -1.58 9.82
CA GLU A 5 -21.18 -0.49 9.07
C GLU A 5 -20.86 -0.92 7.64
N ASP A 6 -20.87 0.05 6.74
CA ASP A 6 -20.47 -0.13 5.35
C ASP A 6 -18.96 -0.44 5.25
N GLU A 7 -18.54 -1.25 4.27
CA GLU A 7 -17.14 -1.67 4.11
C GLU A 7 -16.20 -0.46 3.96
N SER A 8 -16.66 0.65 3.39
CA SER A 8 -15.86 1.88 3.33
C SER A 8 -15.62 2.46 4.71
N GLN A 9 -16.57 2.41 5.65
CA GLN A 9 -16.34 2.87 7.03
C GLN A 9 -15.39 1.95 7.79
N LEU A 10 -15.50 0.64 7.60
CA LEU A 10 -14.54 -0.32 8.14
C LEU A 10 -13.12 -0.07 7.61
N SER A 11 -12.99 0.45 6.38
CA SER A 11 -11.70 0.83 5.82
C SER A 11 -11.00 1.95 6.59
N ALA A 12 -11.77 2.89 7.16
CA ALA A 12 -11.24 3.96 8.01
C ALA A 12 -10.57 3.41 9.27
N ILE A 13 -11.17 2.36 9.85
CA ILE A 13 -10.67 1.66 11.03
C ILE A 13 -9.44 0.83 10.67
N ALA A 14 -9.50 0.06 9.57
CA ALA A 14 -8.37 -0.74 9.10
C ALA A 14 -7.12 0.11 8.82
N ARG A 15 -7.31 1.30 8.24
CA ARG A 15 -6.25 2.30 8.01
C ARG A 15 -5.50 2.69 9.29
N GLN A 16 -6.19 2.82 10.42
CA GLN A 16 -5.57 3.19 11.70
C GLN A 16 -4.65 2.09 12.25
N GLY A 17 -4.95 0.82 11.96
CA GLY A 17 -4.05 -0.29 12.29
C GLY A 17 -2.86 -0.38 11.32
N SER A 18 -3.14 -0.33 10.02
CA SER A 18 -2.14 -0.30 8.96
C SER A 18 -2.72 0.41 7.74
N GLY A 19 -2.03 1.45 7.25
CA GLY A 19 -2.53 2.27 6.15
C GLY A 19 -2.89 1.46 4.89
N SER A 20 -2.12 0.43 4.53
CA SER A 20 -2.41 -0.41 3.36
C SER A 20 -3.58 -1.38 3.56
N ALA A 21 -3.91 -1.75 4.80
CA ALA A 21 -4.94 -2.74 5.11
C ALA A 21 -6.34 -2.29 4.69
N CYS A 22 -6.59 -0.97 4.61
CA CYS A 22 -7.88 -0.44 4.17
C CYS A 22 -8.28 -0.92 2.76
N ARG A 23 -7.30 -1.15 1.87
CA ARG A 23 -7.57 -1.58 0.49
C ARG A 23 -7.88 -3.07 0.37
N SER A 24 -7.54 -3.87 1.38
CA SER A 24 -7.76 -5.31 1.36
C SER A 24 -9.17 -5.73 1.77
N LEU A 25 -10.04 -4.77 2.11
CA LEU A 25 -11.44 -5.04 2.41
C LEU A 25 -12.28 -5.29 1.16
N PHE A 26 -11.81 -4.85 -0.01
CA PHE A 26 -12.52 -4.96 -1.28
C PHE A 26 -11.77 -5.89 -2.25
N GLY A 27 -12.52 -6.57 -3.13
CA GLY A 27 -11.98 -7.30 -4.28
C GLY A 27 -11.66 -6.38 -5.47
N GLY A 28 -10.96 -6.91 -6.47
CA GLY A 28 -10.67 -6.18 -7.72
C GLY A 28 -9.69 -5.03 -7.54
N TYR A 29 -9.97 -3.90 -8.20
CA TYR A 29 -9.12 -2.71 -8.16
C TYR A 29 -9.66 -1.71 -7.15
N VAL A 30 -8.80 -1.32 -6.21
CA VAL A 30 -9.19 -0.50 -5.07
C VAL A 30 -8.31 0.74 -4.97
N LYS A 31 -8.94 1.90 -4.78
CA LYS A 31 -8.26 3.16 -4.55
C LYS A 31 -8.38 3.54 -3.08
N TRP A 32 -7.26 3.91 -2.47
CA TRP A 32 -7.29 4.63 -1.19
C TRP A 32 -7.33 6.13 -1.47
N ILE A 33 -8.38 6.79 -1.02
CA ILE A 33 -8.53 8.24 -1.06
C ILE A 33 -7.78 8.81 0.15
N THR A 34 -6.84 9.73 -0.09
CA THR A 34 -6.06 10.35 1.00
C THR A 34 -6.94 11.10 2.00
N GLY A 35 -8.03 11.71 1.51
CA GLY A 35 -8.85 12.63 2.28
C GLY A 35 -8.27 14.05 2.30
N LYS A 36 -9.05 14.99 2.81
CA LYS A 36 -8.71 16.41 3.01
C LYS A 36 -9.09 16.90 4.39
N GLU A 37 -9.98 16.20 5.09
CA GLU A 37 -10.41 16.57 6.43
C GLU A 37 -9.32 16.19 7.44
N ASP A 38 -9.08 17.08 8.40
CA ASP A 38 -8.02 16.89 9.42
C ASP A 38 -8.31 15.70 10.34
N ASP A 39 -9.58 15.34 10.51
CA ASP A 39 -10.01 14.14 11.25
C ASP A 39 -9.77 12.84 10.46
N GLY A 40 -9.45 12.96 9.17
CA GLY A 40 -9.24 11.86 8.25
C GLY A 40 -10.48 11.00 8.03
N SER A 41 -11.68 11.53 8.24
CA SER A 41 -12.96 10.85 8.04
C SER A 41 -13.25 10.53 6.57
N ASP A 42 -12.71 11.33 5.65
CA ASP A 42 -12.85 11.17 4.20
C ASP A 42 -11.71 10.37 3.54
N SER A 43 -10.81 9.82 4.35
CA SER A 43 -9.68 9.00 3.92
C SER A 43 -10.04 7.51 3.90
N LEU A 44 -10.74 7.10 2.84
CA LEU A 44 -11.40 5.80 2.75
C LEU A 44 -10.90 4.99 1.55
N ALA A 45 -11.03 3.67 1.61
CA ALA A 45 -10.88 2.80 0.46
C ALA A 45 -12.21 2.71 -0.32
N VAL A 46 -12.09 2.76 -1.64
CA VAL A 46 -13.22 2.68 -2.58
C VAL A 46 -12.85 1.69 -3.69
N GLN A 47 -13.75 0.74 -3.96
CA GLN A 47 -13.63 -0.16 -5.10
C GLN A 47 -13.90 0.61 -6.40
N LEU A 48 -12.97 0.53 -7.36
CA LEU A 48 -13.13 1.13 -8.68
C LEU A 48 -13.86 0.18 -9.63
N VAL A 49 -13.41 -1.08 -9.66
CA VAL A 49 -13.98 -2.16 -10.44
C VAL A 49 -13.78 -3.47 -9.66
N ASP A 50 -14.68 -4.42 -9.86
CA ASP A 50 -14.62 -5.74 -9.23
C ASP A 50 -13.52 -6.62 -9.83
N GLU A 51 -13.29 -7.78 -9.23
CA GLU A 51 -12.33 -8.78 -9.71
C GLU A 51 -12.69 -9.38 -11.08
N LYS A 52 -13.95 -9.28 -11.51
CA LYS A 52 -14.43 -9.80 -12.81
C LYS A 52 -14.17 -8.85 -13.96
N HIS A 53 -13.82 -7.60 -13.66
CA HIS A 53 -13.48 -6.63 -14.70
C HIS A 53 -12.27 -7.07 -15.55
N TRP A 54 -11.32 -7.80 -14.97
CA TRP A 54 -10.12 -8.26 -15.67
C TRP A 54 -9.75 -9.70 -15.30
N GLU A 55 -10.57 -10.65 -15.75
CA GLU A 55 -10.39 -12.08 -15.44
C GLU A 55 -9.10 -12.69 -16.01
N ASP A 56 -8.57 -12.13 -17.10
CA ASP A 56 -7.33 -12.58 -17.75
C ASP A 56 -6.06 -12.12 -17.01
N LEU A 57 -6.18 -11.31 -15.96
CA LEU A 57 -5.04 -10.84 -15.18
C LEU A 57 -4.51 -11.98 -14.27
N PHE A 58 -3.25 -12.33 -14.44
CA PHE A 58 -2.54 -13.24 -13.54
C PHE A 58 -1.33 -12.55 -12.89
N ILE A 59 -1.12 -12.83 -11.61
CA ILE A 59 -0.02 -12.27 -10.83
C ILE A 59 1.00 -13.38 -10.57
N ILE A 60 2.26 -13.12 -10.91
CA ILE A 60 3.39 -14.01 -10.60
C ILE A 60 4.23 -13.32 -9.53
N ILE A 61 4.36 -13.96 -8.37
CA ILE A 61 5.22 -13.49 -7.27
C ILE A 61 6.49 -14.32 -7.30
N VAL A 62 7.62 -13.66 -7.56
CA VAL A 62 8.95 -14.28 -7.49
C VAL A 62 9.56 -13.96 -6.14
N LEU A 63 9.91 -14.99 -5.38
CA LEU A 63 10.62 -14.83 -4.12
C LEU A 63 12.12 -14.82 -4.39
N GLU A 64 12.77 -13.75 -4.01
CA GLU A 64 14.22 -13.62 -4.07
C GLU A 64 14.85 -13.66 -2.68
N ARG A 65 16.10 -14.08 -2.61
CA ARG A 65 16.85 -14.05 -1.36
C ARG A 65 17.38 -12.65 -1.11
N CYS A 66 16.75 -11.91 -0.22
CA CYS A 66 17.32 -10.70 0.36
C CYS A 66 18.50 -11.06 1.28
N ARG A 67 19.69 -10.56 0.96
CA ARG A 67 20.86 -10.59 1.83
C ARG A 67 21.06 -9.18 2.40
N GLY A 68 20.30 -8.85 3.43
CA GLY A 68 20.29 -7.54 4.07
C GLY A 68 19.19 -7.46 5.12
N ILE A 69 19.29 -6.47 6.03
CA ILE A 69 18.19 -6.14 6.94
C ILE A 69 17.32 -5.13 6.22
N GLU A 70 16.05 -5.46 6.03
CA GLU A 70 15.06 -4.54 5.47
C GLU A 70 14.46 -3.70 6.60
N LEU A 71 14.46 -2.37 6.43
CA LEU A 71 13.80 -1.48 7.38
C LEU A 71 12.29 -1.66 7.26
N GLN A 72 11.61 -1.68 8.41
CA GLN A 72 10.16 -1.66 8.43
C GLN A 72 9.64 -0.45 7.66
N SER A 73 8.64 -0.66 6.78
CA SER A 73 8.13 0.36 5.86
C SER A 73 7.72 1.66 6.56
N PHE A 74 7.27 1.57 7.81
CA PHE A 74 6.99 2.73 8.66
C PHE A 74 8.22 3.65 8.81
N TRP A 75 9.37 3.11 9.21
CA TRP A 75 10.58 3.89 9.44
C TRP A 75 11.16 4.44 8.14
N ALA A 76 11.13 3.65 7.06
CA ALA A 76 11.55 4.11 5.74
C ALA A 76 10.72 5.32 5.26
N TYR A 77 9.39 5.28 5.46
CA TYR A 77 8.49 6.37 5.09
C TYR A 77 8.72 7.64 5.91
N VAL A 78 8.87 7.49 7.24
CA VAL A 78 9.20 8.61 8.14
C VAL A 78 10.53 9.25 7.72
N HIS A 79 11.57 8.45 7.45
CA HIS A 79 12.82 8.98 6.93
C HIS A 79 12.64 9.70 5.60
N ALA A 80 11.90 9.16 4.64
CA ALA A 80 11.70 9.81 3.35
C ALA A 80 11.04 11.20 3.47
N ILE A 81 10.08 11.36 4.39
CA ILE A 81 9.40 12.65 4.61
C ILE A 81 10.32 13.66 5.31
N PHE A 82 11.02 13.23 6.35
CA PHE A 82 11.73 14.15 7.26
C PHE A 82 13.24 14.27 6.97
N SER A 83 13.82 13.48 6.06
CA SER A 83 15.27 13.50 5.79
C SER A 83 15.76 14.73 5.03
N HIS A 84 14.87 15.62 4.56
CA HIS A 84 15.27 16.86 3.88
C HIS A 84 16.17 17.79 4.74
N ASP A 85 16.24 17.57 6.06
CA ASP A 85 17.05 18.38 6.99
C ASP A 85 18.34 17.71 7.50
N THR A 86 18.67 16.49 7.05
CA THR A 86 19.90 15.82 7.50
C THR A 86 20.68 15.25 6.32
N GLN A 87 21.73 15.97 5.92
CA GLN A 87 22.92 15.37 5.31
C GLN A 87 23.56 14.40 6.33
N ALA A 88 22.95 13.25 6.55
CA ALA A 88 23.53 12.18 7.34
C ALA A 88 23.66 10.95 6.44
N ASN A 89 24.90 10.68 6.05
CA ASN A 89 25.36 9.53 5.31
C ASN A 89 24.78 8.23 5.87
N LEU A 90 23.76 7.68 5.21
CA LEU A 90 23.49 6.27 5.27
C LEU A 90 23.50 5.75 3.83
N GLU A 91 24.56 5.04 3.46
CA GLU A 91 24.55 4.17 2.28
C GLU A 91 23.51 3.06 2.54
N MET A 92 22.24 3.37 2.29
CA MET A 92 21.19 2.36 2.18
C MET A 92 21.25 1.81 0.76
N SER A 93 21.73 0.58 0.64
CA SER A 93 21.62 -0.16 -0.62
C SER A 93 20.14 -0.42 -0.92
N PHE A 94 19.57 0.35 -1.83
CA PHE A 94 18.27 0.07 -2.47
C PHE A 94 18.43 -1.10 -3.44
N GLY A 95 18.68 -2.30 -2.90
CA GLY A 95 18.81 -3.53 -3.67
C GLY A 95 17.58 -4.40 -3.49
N CYS A 96 16.53 -4.16 -4.29
CA CYS A 96 15.51 -5.15 -4.73
C CYS A 96 14.23 -4.43 -5.20
N SER A 97 14.22 -3.99 -6.46
CA SER A 97 12.99 -3.99 -7.26
C SER A 97 13.37 -3.87 -8.73
N GLN A 98 13.46 -5.00 -9.43
CA GLN A 98 13.32 -5.02 -10.89
C GLN A 98 11.92 -5.54 -11.19
N THR A 99 10.99 -4.63 -11.48
CA THR A 99 9.72 -5.00 -12.12
C THR A 99 10.02 -5.23 -13.60
N MET A 100 10.07 -6.50 -14.02
CA MET A 100 10.22 -6.88 -15.42
C MET A 100 8.82 -6.97 -16.06
N THR A 101 8.40 -5.93 -16.79
CA THR A 101 7.22 -6.00 -17.68
C THR A 101 7.64 -6.71 -18.97
N LEU A 102 7.29 -7.98 -19.10
CA LEU A 102 7.47 -8.72 -20.33
C LEU A 102 6.40 -8.28 -21.35
N GLY A 103 6.78 -7.37 -22.25
CA GLY A 103 6.02 -7.12 -23.48
C GLY A 103 6.15 -8.32 -24.41
N ARG A 104 5.02 -8.77 -24.98
CA ARG A 104 4.97 -9.83 -25.98
C ARG A 104 5.22 -9.20 -27.36
N ASP A 105 6.22 -9.71 -28.08
CA ASP A 105 6.24 -9.67 -29.54
C ASP A 105 5.18 -10.64 -30.11
#